data_AF-A0A3C2A3U8-F1
#
_entry.id   AF-A0A3C2A3U8-F1
#
_cell.length_a   1.000
_cell.length_b   1.000
_cell.length_c   1.000
_cell.angle_alpha   90.00
_cell.angle_beta   90.00
_cell.angle_gamma   90.00
#
_symmetry.space_group_name_H-M   'P 1'
#
loop_
_entity.id
_entity.type
_entity.pdbx_description
1 polymer ?
#
loop_
_entity_poly.entity_id
_entity_poly.type
_entity_poly.pdbx_seq_one_letter_code
_entity_poly.pdbx_strand_id
1 'polypeptide(L)'
;MWHFTNCVYLPTQDTTNPICMKKSVYLLLGCLTSLFTFQCSPSTSTAEEEVPPQDEVVLSFAFLGCNRVSYGDRNNDSATNITTANLAQLKRIFEELSAMERKPELFFFLGDLVEGEKFDVTLERQLPAWFAQYNDPGFSPISQSGIELVAVPGNHEMLYYDSVGENAGDEFPLAG
;
A
#
# COMPACT_ATOMS: atom_id res chain seq x y z
N MET A 1 -17.06 -2.73 -5.65
CA MET A 1 -16.79 -2.97 -4.22
C MET A 1 -15.65 -3.97 -4.15
N TRP A 2 -14.42 -3.49 -4.06
CA TRP A 2 -13.23 -4.33 -4.10
C TRP A 2 -12.79 -4.63 -2.65
N HIS A 3 -12.69 -5.91 -2.32
CA HIS A 3 -12.09 -6.38 -1.06
C HIS A 3 -10.57 -6.29 -1.20
N PHE A 4 -9.95 -5.34 -0.51
CA PHE A 4 -8.50 -5.39 -0.29
C PHE A 4 -8.23 -6.51 0.72
N THR A 5 -7.76 -7.65 0.24
CA THR A 5 -7.20 -8.70 1.10
C THR A 5 -5.74 -8.34 1.30
N ASN A 6 -5.40 -7.82 2.49
CA ASN A 6 -4.00 -7.67 2.90
C ASN A 6 -3.40 -9.07 3.05
N CYS A 7 -2.67 -9.54 2.02
CA CYS A 7 -1.81 -10.69 2.16
C CYS A 7 -0.55 -10.28 2.94
N VAL A 8 -0.64 -10.36 4.27
CA VAL A 8 0.55 -10.40 5.11
C VAL A 8 1.07 -11.83 5.05
N TYR A 9 2.24 -12.04 4.44
CA TYR A 9 2.93 -13.32 4.52
C TYR A 9 3.53 -13.44 5.92
N LEU A 10 2.80 -14.07 6.84
CA LEU A 10 3.32 -14.44 8.15
C LEU A 10 4.04 -15.79 8.00
N PRO A 11 5.32 -15.91 8.39
CA PRO A 11 5.94 -17.21 8.52
C PRO A 11 5.19 -18.01 9.58
N THR A 12 4.81 -19.24 9.24
CA THR A 12 4.11 -20.18 10.11
C THR A 12 4.95 -20.46 11.36
N GLN A 13 4.58 -19.86 12.49
CA GLN A 13 5.08 -20.28 13.80
C GLN A 13 4.27 -21.49 14.27
N ASP A 14 5.03 -22.53 14.56
CA ASP A 14 4.64 -23.87 14.96
C ASP A 14 3.71 -23.86 16.19
N THR A 15 2.75 -24.78 16.15
CA THR A 15 1.63 -24.91 17.09
C THR A 15 1.97 -25.89 18.20
N THR A 16 2.43 -25.43 19.36
CA THR A 16 2.19 -26.15 20.63
C THR A 16 2.26 -25.20 21.82
N ASN A 17 1.10 -24.80 22.36
CA ASN A 17 0.79 -24.75 23.80
C ASN A 17 -0.52 -23.97 24.06
N PRO A 18 -1.61 -24.61 24.53
CA PRO A 18 -2.79 -23.89 24.97
C PRO A 18 -2.58 -23.30 26.38
N ILE A 19 -2.61 -21.96 26.48
CA ILE A 19 -2.61 -21.26 27.77
C ILE A 19 -3.99 -21.41 28.42
N CYS A 20 -4.04 -22.17 29.52
CA CYS A 20 -5.20 -22.38 30.37
C CYS A 20 -5.46 -21.12 31.23
N MET A 21 -6.53 -20.37 30.94
CA MET A 21 -7.02 -19.31 31.85
C MET A 21 -7.77 -19.95 33.04
N LYS A 22 -7.13 -19.98 34.22
CA LYS A 22 -7.83 -20.23 35.49
C LYS A 22 -8.50 -18.94 35.96
N LYS A 23 -9.83 -18.96 36.06
CA LYS A 23 -10.61 -17.97 36.83
C LYS A 23 -10.40 -18.23 38.32
N SER A 24 -9.89 -17.24 39.05
CA SER A 24 -9.82 -17.29 40.51
C SER A 24 -10.89 -16.41 41.12
N VAL A 25 -11.87 -17.09 41.74
CA VAL A 25 -12.87 -16.52 42.65
C VAL A 25 -12.19 -16.29 44.00
N TYR A 26 -12.26 -15.07 44.55
CA TYR A 26 -11.75 -14.77 45.89
C TYR A 26 -12.80 -15.09 46.95
N LEU A 27 -12.48 -16.02 47.85
CA LEU A 27 -13.26 -16.31 49.04
C LEU A 27 -12.42 -15.89 50.26
N LEU A 28 -12.93 -14.89 50.99
CA LEU A 28 -12.37 -14.42 52.25
C LEU A 28 -12.51 -15.51 53.32
N LEU A 29 -11.40 -15.90 53.93
CA LEU A 29 -11.41 -16.43 55.30
C LEU A 29 -10.06 -16.16 55.97
N GLY A 30 -10.09 -15.44 57.08
CA GLY A 30 -8.92 -15.12 57.87
C GLY A 30 -8.39 -16.29 58.69
N CYS A 31 -7.10 -16.25 58.98
CA CYS A 31 -6.54 -16.91 60.15
C CYS A 31 -5.22 -16.23 60.54
N LEU A 32 -5.17 -15.70 61.77
CA LEU A 32 -3.94 -15.33 62.46
C LEU A 32 -3.12 -16.60 62.70
N THR A 33 -1.84 -16.60 62.34
CA THR A 33 -0.77 -17.18 63.16
C THR A 33 0.57 -16.53 62.80
N SER A 34 1.39 -16.38 63.83
CA SER A 34 2.69 -15.74 63.83
C SER A 34 3.82 -16.73 63.47
N LEU A 35 5.00 -16.15 63.24
CA LEU A 35 6.36 -16.73 63.26
C LEU A 35 7.09 -16.99 61.93
N PHE A 36 8.36 -16.55 61.97
CA PHE A 36 9.50 -16.75 61.08
C PHE A 36 9.53 -15.98 59.75
N THR A 37 10.02 -14.74 59.82
CA THR A 37 10.64 -14.07 58.66
C THR A 37 11.96 -14.74 58.34
N PHE A 38 11.93 -15.77 57.50
CA PHE A 38 13.11 -16.21 56.77
C PHE A 38 13.41 -15.12 55.73
N GLN A 39 14.42 -14.29 56.01
CA GLN A 39 14.98 -13.35 55.04
C GLN A 39 15.79 -14.16 54.01
N CYS A 40 15.08 -14.91 53.15
CA CYS A 40 15.66 -15.43 51.94
C CYS A 40 15.78 -14.24 51.01
N SER A 41 16.95 -13.61 50.93
CA SER A 41 17.22 -12.65 49.87
C SER A 41 17.06 -13.41 48.55
N PRO A 42 16.03 -13.12 47.72
CA PRO A 42 16.03 -13.66 46.39
C PRO A 42 17.23 -13.03 45.69
N SER A 43 18.24 -13.84 45.38
CA SER A 43 19.17 -13.49 44.33
C SER A 43 18.34 -13.49 43.05
N THR A 44 17.72 -12.34 42.77
CA THR A 44 17.12 -12.02 41.47
C THR A 44 18.28 -12.00 40.49
N SER A 45 18.61 -13.19 39.98
CA SER A 45 19.27 -13.31 38.69
C SER A 45 18.24 -12.78 37.71
N THR A 46 18.32 -11.47 37.44
CA THR A 46 17.85 -10.90 36.18
C THR A 46 18.63 -11.62 35.10
N ALA A 47 18.12 -12.78 34.66
CA ALA A 47 18.41 -13.27 33.34
C ALA A 47 17.90 -12.17 32.41
N GLU A 48 18.82 -11.41 31.83
CA GLU A 48 18.49 -10.53 30.72
C GLU A 48 17.88 -11.43 29.64
N GLU A 49 16.58 -11.25 29.41
CA GLU A 49 15.89 -11.86 28.30
C GLU A 49 16.54 -11.31 27.04
N GLU A 50 17.42 -12.12 26.44
CA GLU A 50 18.13 -11.76 25.22
C GLU A 50 17.09 -11.63 24.11
N VAL A 51 16.74 -10.37 23.78
CA VAL A 51 15.80 -10.07 22.70
C VAL A 51 16.43 -10.63 21.42
N PRO A 52 15.78 -11.58 20.74
CA PRO A 52 16.33 -12.15 19.53
C PRO A 52 16.56 -11.03 18.52
N PRO A 53 17.65 -11.09 17.72
CA PRO A 53 17.95 -10.07 16.73
C PRO A 53 16.74 -9.91 15.81
N GLN A 54 16.23 -8.68 15.72
CA GLN A 54 15.06 -8.36 14.93
C GLN A 54 15.48 -8.25 13.45
N ASP A 55 14.82 -9.01 12.58
CA ASP A 55 15.09 -8.94 11.14
C ASP A 55 14.84 -7.53 10.62
N GLU A 56 15.87 -6.93 10.02
CA GLU A 56 15.81 -5.60 9.44
C GLU A 56 15.21 -5.68 8.03
N VAL A 57 14.14 -4.93 7.78
CA VAL A 57 13.60 -4.75 6.44
C VAL A 57 14.52 -3.80 5.69
N VAL A 58 15.25 -4.36 4.72
CA VAL A 58 16.25 -3.67 3.88
C VAL A 58 15.66 -2.93 2.68
N LEU A 59 14.41 -3.23 2.32
CA LEU A 59 13.68 -2.57 1.24
C LEU A 59 12.18 -2.69 1.46
N SER A 60 11.44 -1.60 1.30
CA SER A 60 9.97 -1.59 1.23
C SER A 60 9.49 -0.92 -0.05
N PHE A 61 8.47 -1.48 -0.68
CA PHE A 61 7.86 -0.89 -1.87
C PHE A 61 6.35 -1.09 -1.91
N ALA A 62 5.67 -0.23 -2.66
CA ALA A 62 4.26 -0.36 -3.02
C ALA A 62 4.11 -0.38 -4.55
N PHE A 63 3.01 -0.94 -5.05
CA PHE A 63 2.68 -0.89 -6.47
C PHE A 63 1.20 -0.55 -6.69
N LEU A 64 0.95 0.20 -7.75
CA LEU A 64 -0.37 0.52 -8.28
C LEU A 64 -0.30 0.42 -9.80
N GLY A 65 -1.40 0.11 -10.48
CA GLY A 65 -1.50 0.19 -11.93
C GLY A 65 -2.94 0.40 -12.32
N CYS A 66 -3.18 0.72 -13.60
CA CYS A 66 -4.52 0.75 -14.17
C CYS A 66 -5.53 1.60 -13.37
N ASN A 67 -5.13 2.81 -12.95
CA ASN A 67 -5.98 3.72 -12.19
C ASN A 67 -6.91 4.57 -13.09
N ARG A 68 -7.08 4.23 -14.36
CA ARG A 68 -7.91 5.05 -15.25
C ARG A 68 -9.40 4.90 -14.92
N VAL A 69 -10.17 5.93 -15.22
CA VAL A 69 -11.63 5.80 -15.24
C VAL A 69 -12.08 4.94 -16.42
N SER A 70 -13.31 4.46 -16.35
CA SER A 70 -13.93 3.77 -17.49
C SER A 70 -14.06 4.73 -18.69
N TYR A 71 -14.10 4.18 -19.90
CA TYR A 71 -14.28 4.98 -21.13
C TYR A 71 -15.54 5.87 -21.09
N GLY A 72 -16.59 5.44 -20.39
CA GLY A 72 -17.82 6.21 -20.22
C GLY A 72 -17.65 7.46 -19.34
N ASP A 73 -16.64 7.45 -18.46
CA ASP A 73 -16.40 8.50 -17.46
C ASP A 73 -15.25 9.46 -17.83
N ARG A 74 -14.58 9.27 -18.97
CA ARG A 74 -13.42 10.08 -19.35
C ARG A 74 -13.70 11.58 -19.56
N ASN A 75 -14.97 11.94 -19.75
CA ASN A 75 -15.43 13.33 -19.85
C ASN A 75 -16.25 13.77 -18.62
N ASN A 76 -16.20 12.99 -17.54
CA ASN A 76 -16.87 13.30 -16.29
C ASN A 76 -15.90 14.02 -15.35
N ASP A 77 -16.00 15.34 -15.30
CA ASP A 77 -15.14 16.20 -14.45
C ASP A 77 -15.28 15.92 -12.94
N SER A 78 -16.32 15.18 -12.52
CA SER A 78 -16.45 14.71 -11.12
C SER A 78 -15.65 13.45 -10.82
N ALA A 79 -15.26 12.69 -11.84
CA ALA A 79 -14.51 11.43 -11.72
C ALA A 79 -13.04 11.60 -12.12
N THR A 80 -12.78 12.41 -13.15
CA THR A 80 -11.46 12.58 -13.75
C THR A 80 -11.19 14.00 -14.25
N ASN A 81 -10.04 14.19 -14.87
CA ASN A 81 -9.64 15.40 -15.59
C ASN A 81 -8.80 14.99 -16.81
N ILE A 82 -7.94 15.90 -17.30
CA ILE A 82 -7.04 15.65 -18.44
C ILE A 82 -6.26 14.33 -18.30
N THR A 83 -5.88 13.93 -17.08
CA THR A 83 -5.10 12.71 -16.81
C THR A 83 -5.84 11.41 -17.11
N THR A 84 -7.18 11.42 -17.23
CA THR A 84 -8.04 10.22 -17.24
C THR A 84 -7.90 9.28 -16.03
N ALA A 85 -7.14 9.69 -15.01
CA ALA A 85 -7.03 8.96 -13.75
C ALA A 85 -8.35 9.04 -12.98
N ASN A 86 -8.68 7.97 -12.26
CA ASN A 86 -9.69 7.96 -11.21
C ASN A 86 -9.14 8.79 -10.04
N LEU A 87 -9.52 10.06 -9.97
CA LEU A 87 -8.93 11.03 -9.04
C LEU A 87 -9.27 10.71 -7.59
N ALA A 88 -10.48 10.20 -7.33
CA ALA A 88 -10.90 9.83 -5.99
C ALA A 88 -10.06 8.67 -5.43
N GLN A 89 -9.85 7.64 -6.25
CA GLN A 89 -9.00 6.50 -5.86
C GLN A 89 -7.54 6.93 -5.72
N LEU A 90 -7.02 7.67 -6.69
CA LEU A 90 -5.62 8.10 -6.70
C LEU A 90 -5.28 8.95 -5.48
N LYS A 91 -6.12 9.95 -5.20
CA LYS A 91 -5.95 10.86 -4.06
C LYS A 91 -5.88 10.07 -2.76
N ARG A 92 -6.83 9.16 -2.55
CA ARG A 92 -6.88 8.34 -1.34
C ARG A 92 -5.60 7.49 -1.18
N ILE A 93 -5.16 6.82 -2.24
CA ILE A 93 -3.94 6.00 -2.20
C ILE A 93 -2.72 6.87 -1.86
N PHE A 94 -2.61 8.03 -2.48
CA PHE A 94 -1.50 8.95 -2.27
C PHE A 94 -1.48 9.50 -0.84
N GLU A 95 -2.64 9.86 -0.30
CA GLU A 95 -2.79 10.28 1.10
C GLU A 95 -2.43 9.15 2.07
N GLU A 96 -2.94 7.93 1.85
CA GLU A 96 -2.68 6.77 2.70
C GLU A 96 -1.19 6.40 2.70
N LEU A 97 -0.54 6.29 1.53
CA LEU A 97 0.90 6.01 1.41
C LEU A 97 1.74 7.08 2.12
N SER A 98 1.38 8.35 1.95
CA SER A 98 2.10 9.46 2.56
C SER A 98 1.92 9.54 4.08
N ALA A 99 0.84 8.97 4.61
CA ALA A 99 0.53 8.97 6.04
C ALA A 99 1.07 7.75 6.78
N MET A 100 1.64 6.76 6.09
CA MET A 100 2.21 5.58 6.73
C MET A 100 3.34 5.96 7.69
N GLU A 101 3.32 5.35 8.88
CA GLU A 101 4.40 5.47 9.87
C GLU A 101 5.73 4.99 9.28
N ARG A 102 5.70 3.82 8.63
CA ARG A 102 6.79 3.31 7.81
C ARG A 102 6.41 3.36 6.33
N LYS A 103 6.91 4.37 5.62
CA LYS A 103 6.66 4.55 4.19
C LYS A 103 7.43 3.51 3.35
N PRO A 104 6.91 3.13 2.17
CA PRO A 104 7.74 2.45 1.17
C PRO A 104 8.86 3.38 0.70
N GLU A 105 10.01 2.83 0.34
CA GLU A 105 11.07 3.59 -0.33
C GLU A 105 10.70 3.84 -1.79
N LEU A 106 10.10 2.84 -2.45
CA LEU A 106 9.69 2.89 -3.85
C LEU A 106 8.18 2.72 -4.00
N PHE A 107 7.59 3.49 -4.90
CA PHE A 107 6.22 3.32 -5.35
C PHE A 107 6.20 3.09 -6.86
N PHE A 108 5.91 1.87 -7.27
CA PHE A 108 5.85 1.49 -8.67
C PHE A 108 4.46 1.78 -9.24
N PHE A 109 4.39 2.57 -10.31
CA PHE A 109 3.18 2.72 -11.09
C PHE A 109 3.29 1.90 -12.37
N LEU A 110 2.58 0.78 -12.40
CA LEU A 110 2.65 -0.26 -13.40
C LEU A 110 1.62 -0.02 -14.51
N GLY A 111 1.96 0.90 -15.41
CA GLY A 111 1.25 1.15 -16.66
C GLY A 111 -0.11 1.84 -16.51
N ASP A 112 -0.65 2.23 -17.66
CA ASP A 112 -1.98 2.78 -17.83
C ASP A 112 -2.20 4.00 -16.92
N LEU A 113 -1.24 4.91 -17.00
CA LEU A 113 -1.35 6.25 -16.45
C LEU A 113 -2.38 7.06 -17.24
N VAL A 114 -2.46 6.83 -18.57
CA VAL A 114 -3.18 7.66 -19.55
C VAL A 114 -3.94 6.82 -20.59
N GLU A 115 -4.82 7.42 -21.39
CA GLU A 115 -5.59 6.77 -22.48
C GLU A 115 -4.92 7.05 -23.85
N GLY A 116 -3.60 6.87 -23.94
CA GLY A 116 -2.77 7.32 -25.06
C GLY A 116 -2.92 6.54 -26.38
N GLU A 117 -3.76 5.50 -26.40
CA GLU A 117 -3.85 4.42 -27.40
C GLU A 117 -4.14 4.79 -28.86
N LYS A 118 -4.15 6.06 -29.25
CA LYS A 118 -4.59 6.42 -30.62
C LYS A 118 -3.83 7.56 -31.26
N PHE A 119 -3.38 8.53 -30.46
CA PHE A 119 -2.76 9.72 -31.00
C PHE A 119 -1.70 10.25 -30.05
N ASP A 120 -0.54 10.60 -30.62
CA ASP A 120 0.55 11.27 -29.91
C ASP A 120 0.04 12.51 -29.18
N VAL A 121 -0.89 13.27 -29.76
CA VAL A 121 -1.45 14.48 -29.13
C VAL A 121 -2.23 14.21 -27.83
N THR A 122 -2.78 13.01 -27.65
CA THR A 122 -3.43 12.63 -26.39
C THR A 122 -2.34 12.35 -25.37
N LEU A 123 -1.36 11.50 -25.70
CA LEU A 123 -0.25 11.15 -24.82
C LEU A 123 0.56 12.40 -24.39
N GLU A 124 0.91 13.27 -25.34
CA GLU A 124 1.61 14.54 -25.14
C GLU A 124 0.88 15.50 -24.20
N ARG A 125 -0.45 15.42 -24.15
CA ARG A 125 -1.26 16.23 -23.24
C ARG A 125 -1.41 15.58 -21.86
N GLN A 126 -1.58 14.27 -21.83
CA GLN A 126 -1.92 13.55 -20.59
C GLN A 126 -0.71 13.32 -19.69
N LEU A 127 0.47 12.99 -20.24
CA LEU A 127 1.66 12.76 -19.42
C LEU A 127 2.10 14.01 -18.62
N PRO A 128 2.19 15.22 -19.20
CA PRO A 128 2.48 16.42 -18.42
C PRO A 128 1.40 16.76 -17.40
N ALA A 129 0.13 16.51 -17.73
CA ALA A 129 -0.97 16.71 -16.78
C ALA A 129 -0.87 15.74 -15.60
N TRP A 130 -0.47 14.49 -15.84
CA TRP A 130 -0.27 13.50 -14.79
C TRP A 130 0.91 13.87 -13.89
N PHE A 131 2.02 14.33 -14.49
CA PHE A 131 3.16 14.87 -13.75
C PHE A 131 2.75 16.08 -12.88
N ALA A 132 1.95 17.01 -13.42
CA ALA A 132 1.43 18.13 -12.64
C ALA A 132 0.52 17.66 -11.50
N GLN A 133 -0.35 16.68 -11.75
CA GLN A 133 -1.25 16.10 -10.75
C GLN A 133 -0.50 15.44 -9.59
N TYR A 134 0.57 14.69 -9.88
CA TYR A 134 1.44 14.07 -8.87
C TYR A 134 2.16 15.11 -8.00
N ASN A 135 2.60 16.21 -8.62
CA ASN A 135 3.35 17.28 -7.94
C ASN A 135 2.45 18.35 -7.28
N ASP A 136 1.13 18.27 -7.44
CA ASP A 136 0.20 19.24 -6.84
C ASP A 136 0.00 18.97 -5.33
N PRO A 137 0.51 19.84 -4.44
CA PRO A 137 0.33 19.67 -3.00
C PRO A 137 -1.12 19.89 -2.55
N GLY A 138 -1.95 20.56 -3.36
CA GLY A 138 -3.39 20.69 -3.11
C GLY A 138 -4.15 19.39 -3.39
N PHE A 139 -3.59 18.52 -4.23
CA PHE A 139 -4.15 17.21 -4.50
C PHE A 139 -3.75 16.19 -3.44
N SER A 140 -2.45 16.02 -3.19
CA SER A 140 -1.92 15.09 -2.19
C SER A 140 -0.48 15.42 -1.78
N PRO A 141 0.02 14.93 -0.63
CA PRO A 141 1.40 15.15 -0.18
C PRO A 141 2.43 14.15 -0.77
N ILE A 142 2.05 13.27 -1.71
CA ILE A 142 2.90 12.14 -2.15
C ILE A 142 4.26 12.57 -2.68
N SER A 143 4.31 13.64 -3.48
CA SER A 143 5.55 14.17 -4.06
C SER A 143 6.54 14.71 -3.02
N GLN A 144 6.06 14.98 -1.80
CA GLN A 144 6.85 15.48 -0.68
C GLN A 144 7.05 14.41 0.41
N SER A 145 6.51 13.20 0.21
CA SER A 145 6.49 12.14 1.23
C SER A 145 7.85 11.46 1.44
N GLY A 146 8.79 11.65 0.52
CA GLY A 146 10.08 10.94 0.47
C GLY A 146 10.00 9.57 -0.23
N ILE A 147 8.83 9.18 -0.73
CA ILE A 147 8.64 7.96 -1.53
C ILE A 147 9.04 8.26 -2.98
N GLU A 148 9.91 7.44 -3.57
CA GLU A 148 10.30 7.57 -4.98
C GLU A 148 9.27 6.89 -5.89
N LEU A 149 8.69 7.65 -6.82
CA LEU A 149 7.79 7.12 -7.84
C LEU A 149 8.59 6.54 -9.02
N VAL A 150 8.36 5.26 -9.33
CA VAL A 150 8.88 4.59 -10.51
C VAL A 150 7.72 4.28 -11.46
N ALA A 151 7.58 5.09 -12.51
CA ALA A 151 6.54 4.91 -13.52
C ALA A 151 7.03 3.96 -14.63
N VAL A 152 6.23 2.93 -14.91
CA VAL A 152 6.47 1.95 -15.98
C VAL A 152 5.34 2.12 -17.01
N PRO A 153 5.63 2.24 -18.32
CA PRO A 153 4.59 2.38 -19.34
C PRO A 153 3.79 1.08 -19.52
N GLY A 154 2.48 1.21 -19.73
CA GLY A 154 1.56 0.12 -20.04
C GLY A 154 1.22 0.06 -21.53
N ASN A 155 0.22 -0.75 -21.88
CA ASN A 155 -0.24 -0.84 -23.27
C ASN A 155 -0.85 0.49 -23.72
N HIS A 156 -1.54 1.21 -22.84
CA HIS A 156 -2.15 2.49 -23.18
C HIS A 156 -1.14 3.63 -23.43
N GLU A 157 0.13 3.46 -23.06
CA GLU A 157 1.23 4.38 -23.39
C GLU A 157 2.03 3.95 -24.62
N MET A 158 1.95 2.68 -25.03
CA MET A 158 2.89 2.07 -25.99
C MET A 158 2.23 1.49 -27.24
N LEU A 159 0.92 1.24 -27.22
CA LEU A 159 0.18 0.61 -28.30
C LEU A 159 -0.82 1.58 -28.95
N TYR A 160 -1.17 1.28 -30.19
CA TYR A 160 -2.23 1.89 -30.98
C TYR A 160 -3.42 0.92 -31.07
N TYR A 161 -4.62 1.42 -30.76
CA TYR A 161 -5.89 0.71 -30.88
C TYR A 161 -6.53 0.93 -32.25
N ASP A 162 -6.70 -0.15 -33.02
CA ASP A 162 -7.43 -0.09 -34.28
C ASP A 162 -8.94 -0.13 -34.03
N SER A 163 -9.65 0.83 -34.63
CA SER A 163 -11.09 1.01 -34.45
C SER A 163 -11.89 0.76 -35.72
N VAL A 164 -11.24 0.32 -36.80
CA VAL A 164 -11.86 0.14 -38.11
C VAL A 164 -11.41 -1.15 -38.80
N GLY A 165 -12.28 -1.75 -39.59
CA GLY A 165 -11.93 -2.91 -40.42
C GLY A 165 -11.87 -4.24 -39.66
N GLU A 166 -11.17 -5.22 -40.23
CA GLU A 166 -11.10 -6.61 -39.72
C GLU A 166 -10.31 -6.73 -38.40
N ASN A 167 -9.48 -5.73 -38.08
CA ASN A 167 -8.68 -5.67 -36.85
C ASN A 167 -9.30 -4.75 -35.78
N ALA A 168 -10.57 -4.35 -35.95
CA ALA A 168 -11.23 -3.47 -34.98
C ALA A 168 -11.27 -4.14 -33.60
N GLY A 169 -10.63 -3.52 -32.62
CA GLY A 169 -10.47 -4.07 -31.28
C GLY A 169 -9.06 -4.55 -30.94
N ASP A 170 -8.17 -4.63 -31.94
CA ASP A 170 -6.80 -5.08 -31.74
C ASP A 170 -5.87 -3.91 -31.36
N GLU A 171 -4.85 -4.22 -30.55
CA GLU A 171 -3.80 -3.30 -30.12
C GLU A 171 -2.47 -3.68 -30.79
N PHE A 172 -1.82 -2.69 -31.41
CA PHE A 172 -0.56 -2.86 -32.15
C PHE A 172 0.53 -1.97 -31.55
N PRO A 173 1.83 -2.34 -31.60
CA PRO A 173 2.89 -1.43 -31.22
C PRO A 173 2.81 -0.11 -32.00
N LEU A 174 3.05 1.03 -31.33
CA LEU A 174 3.22 2.29 -32.04
C LEU A 174 4.31 2.13 -33.11
N ALA A 175 4.03 2.60 -34.32
CA ALA A 175 5.05 2.64 -35.37
C ALA A 175 6.16 3.60 -34.92
N GLY A 176 7.31 3.03 -34.55
CA GLY A 176 8.49 3.79 -34.12
C GLY A 176 9.10 4.65 -35.21
#